data_AF-A0A832X1V0-F1
#
_entry.id   AF-A0A832X1V0-F1
#
_cell.length_a   1.000
_cell.length_b   1.000
_cell.length_c   1.000
_cell.angle_alpha   90.00
_cell.angle_beta   90.00
_cell.angle_gamma   90.00
#
_symmetry.space_group_name_H-M   'P 1'
#
loop_
_entity.id
_entity.type
_entity.pdbx_description
1 polymer ?
#
loop_
_entity_poly.entity_id
_entity_poly.type
_entity_poly.pdbx_seq_one_letter_code
_entity_poly.pdbx_strand_id
1 'polypeptide(L)'
;MRKLNVDMEEFKKLHDNGMTDKEIASTLGFSQTTARKIRCKLGLSPLVSGRKSAVAVIIDHKELKKLFEKGLNDKEIGKFFGVSDNLIFKNRQSLGLLRWKKWEKTVDNIEKFKQLYSEGLSDRKIGNALGICIDTARKIRHDLGLPPQPLSRKHVNTEELKRYLTIGLTDKEIGAISGVSAHTIYERRRDIGLFRRQKQTWFENMNIDDFKKLIC
;
A
#
# COMPACT_ATOMS: atom_id res chain seq x y z
N MET A 1 -39.36 -0.53 -4.89
CA MET A 1 -38.28 -1.53 -5.11
C MET A 1 -38.56 -2.26 -6.43
N ARG A 2 -37.68 -2.18 -7.44
CA ARG A 2 -37.83 -2.98 -8.67
C ARG A 2 -37.66 -4.45 -8.31
N LYS A 3 -38.72 -5.25 -8.44
CA LYS A 3 -38.61 -6.72 -8.46
C LYS A 3 -37.85 -7.09 -9.74
N LEU A 4 -36.56 -7.39 -9.61
CA LEU A 4 -35.85 -8.10 -10.66
C LEU A 4 -36.50 -9.49 -10.77
N ASN A 5 -37.19 -9.73 -11.88
CA ASN A 5 -37.69 -11.05 -12.22
C ASN A 5 -36.49 -11.84 -12.71
N VAL A 6 -35.86 -12.59 -11.82
CA VAL A 6 -34.68 -13.40 -12.16
C VAL A 6 -35.18 -14.74 -12.66
N ASP A 7 -34.85 -15.08 -13.91
CA ASP A 7 -35.08 -16.40 -14.46
C ASP A 7 -34.16 -17.41 -13.75
N MET A 8 -34.76 -18.20 -12.85
CA MET A 8 -34.05 -19.19 -12.04
C MET A 8 -33.59 -20.39 -12.88
N GLU A 9 -34.25 -20.66 -14.00
CA GLU A 9 -33.90 -21.75 -14.91
C GLU A 9 -32.69 -21.36 -15.75
N GLU A 10 -32.67 -20.12 -16.23
CA GLU A 10 -31.49 -19.55 -16.91
C GLU A 10 -30.29 -19.46 -15.97
N PHE A 11 -30.49 -19.04 -14.72
CA PHE A 11 -29.43 -19.05 -13.70
C PHE A 11 -28.81 -20.44 -13.52
N LYS A 12 -29.67 -21.47 -13.42
CA LYS A 12 -29.24 -22.85 -13.23
C LYS A 12 -28.46 -23.36 -14.44
N LYS A 13 -28.92 -23.08 -15.67
CA LYS A 13 -28.20 -23.43 -16.90
C LYS A 13 -26.81 -22.79 -16.96
N LEU A 14 -26.70 -21.50 -16.64
CA LEU A 14 -25.39 -20.81 -16.66
C LEU A 14 -24.45 -21.35 -15.58
N HIS A 15 -24.99 -21.71 -14.41
CA HIS A 15 -24.23 -22.40 -13.35
C HIS A 15 -23.80 -23.79 -13.79
N ASP A 16 -24.69 -24.64 -14.32
CA ASP A 16 -24.34 -25.97 -14.82
C ASP A 16 -23.28 -25.93 -15.93
N ASN A 17 -23.23 -24.84 -16.71
CA ASN A 17 -22.19 -24.55 -17.71
C ASN A 17 -20.83 -24.08 -17.11
N GLY A 18 -20.67 -24.08 -15.80
CA GLY A 18 -19.41 -23.77 -15.12
C GLY A 18 -19.16 -22.29 -14.87
N MET A 19 -20.12 -21.39 -15.14
CA MET A 19 -19.93 -19.95 -14.95
C MET A 19 -19.96 -19.58 -13.46
N THR A 20 -19.09 -18.64 -13.09
CA THR A 20 -18.98 -18.16 -11.71
C THR A 20 -20.10 -17.18 -11.34
N ASP A 21 -20.37 -17.01 -10.03
CA ASP A 21 -21.34 -16.01 -9.53
C ASP A 21 -21.13 -14.60 -10.12
N LYS A 22 -19.88 -14.24 -10.45
CA LYS A 22 -19.54 -12.95 -11.08
C LYS A 22 -19.93 -12.92 -12.55
N GLU A 23 -19.62 -13.97 -13.29
CA GLU A 23 -19.94 -14.06 -14.72
C GLU A 23 -21.45 -14.15 -14.92
N ILE A 24 -22.14 -14.98 -14.14
CA ILE A 24 -23.61 -15.09 -14.16
C ILE A 24 -24.26 -13.74 -13.82
N ALA A 25 -23.72 -13.02 -12.82
CA ALA A 25 -24.17 -11.67 -12.47
C ALA A 25 -24.04 -10.68 -13.65
N SER A 26 -22.90 -10.70 -14.33
CA SER A 26 -22.65 -9.86 -15.51
C SER A 26 -23.56 -10.23 -16.68
N THR A 27 -23.78 -11.51 -16.94
CA THR A 27 -24.66 -12.01 -18.01
C THR A 27 -26.12 -11.63 -17.76
N LEU A 28 -26.61 -11.79 -16.53
CA LEU A 28 -28.02 -11.58 -16.18
C LEU A 28 -28.33 -10.16 -15.65
N GLY A 29 -27.35 -9.26 -15.70
CA GLY A 29 -27.56 -7.84 -15.39
C GLY A 29 -27.85 -7.52 -13.91
N PHE A 30 -27.33 -8.31 -12.97
CA PHE A 30 -27.46 -8.04 -11.54
C PHE A 30 -26.12 -8.09 -10.80
N SER A 31 -26.13 -7.74 -9.50
CA SER A 31 -24.91 -7.72 -8.70
C SER A 31 -24.42 -9.14 -8.33
N GLN A 32 -23.11 -9.30 -8.14
CA GLN A 32 -22.52 -10.57 -7.66
C GLN A 32 -23.14 -11.06 -6.35
N THR A 33 -23.53 -10.14 -5.46
CA THR A 33 -24.20 -10.49 -4.20
C THR A 33 -25.61 -11.01 -4.42
N THR A 34 -26.33 -10.53 -5.45
CA THR A 34 -27.60 -11.08 -5.90
C THR A 34 -27.42 -12.51 -6.44
N ALA A 35 -26.42 -12.74 -7.29
CA ALA A 35 -26.09 -14.07 -7.82
C ALA A 35 -25.82 -15.08 -6.70
N ARG A 36 -25.00 -14.69 -5.71
CA ARG A 36 -24.71 -15.52 -4.54
C ARG A 36 -25.96 -15.89 -3.76
N LYS A 37 -26.87 -14.93 -3.54
CA LYS A 37 -28.14 -15.18 -2.83
C LYS A 37 -29.02 -16.17 -3.59
N ILE A 38 -29.11 -16.04 -4.91
CA ILE A 38 -29.87 -16.96 -5.76
C ILE A 38 -29.28 -18.36 -5.71
N ARG A 39 -27.96 -18.48 -5.90
CA ARG A 39 -27.24 -19.76 -5.81
C ARG A 39 -27.47 -20.47 -4.48
N CYS A 40 -27.33 -19.73 -3.36
CA CYS A 40 -27.61 -20.27 -2.03
C CYS A 40 -29.08 -20.69 -1.86
N LYS A 41 -30.03 -19.93 -2.41
CA LYS A 41 -31.46 -20.27 -2.38
C LYS A 41 -31.76 -21.55 -3.19
N LEU A 42 -31.01 -21.78 -4.27
CA LEU A 42 -31.10 -22.98 -5.10
C LEU A 42 -30.30 -24.17 -4.54
N GLY A 43 -29.61 -24.01 -3.40
CA GLY A 43 -28.78 -25.08 -2.80
C GLY A 43 -27.54 -25.45 -3.62
N LEU A 44 -27.16 -24.62 -4.60
CA LEU A 44 -26.06 -24.91 -5.50
C LEU A 44 -24.71 -24.56 -4.86
N SER A 45 -23.76 -25.47 -4.97
CA SER A 45 -22.39 -25.22 -4.51
C SER A 45 -21.74 -24.11 -5.35
N PRO A 46 -20.90 -23.25 -4.75
CA PRO A 46 -20.15 -22.28 -5.53
C PRO A 46 -19.24 -23.02 -6.50
N LEU A 47 -19.46 -22.82 -7.80
CA LEU A 47 -18.43 -23.10 -8.80
C LEU A 47 -17.28 -22.20 -8.45
N VAL A 48 -16.10 -22.79 -8.28
CA VAL A 48 -15.01 -22.17 -7.55
C VAL A 48 -14.47 -20.96 -8.33
N SER A 49 -15.13 -19.81 -8.18
CA SER A 49 -14.65 -18.48 -8.51
C SER A 49 -13.71 -18.04 -7.39
N GLY A 50 -12.67 -18.81 -7.18
CA GLY A 50 -11.93 -18.75 -5.94
C GLY A 50 -10.66 -19.55 -6.07
N ARG A 51 -9.59 -19.02 -5.49
CA ARG A 51 -8.34 -19.74 -5.28
C ARG A 51 -8.67 -21.17 -4.85
N LYS A 52 -8.10 -22.15 -5.53
CA LYS A 52 -8.35 -23.56 -5.23
C LYS A 52 -8.03 -23.81 -3.75
N SER A 53 -8.86 -24.62 -3.08
CA SER A 53 -8.60 -25.04 -1.70
C SER A 53 -7.26 -25.77 -1.63
N ALA A 54 -6.54 -25.64 -0.51
CA ALA A 54 -5.27 -26.33 -0.28
C ALA A 54 -5.36 -27.85 -0.46
N VAL A 55 -6.54 -28.43 -0.22
CA VAL A 55 -6.82 -29.86 -0.36
C VAL A 55 -6.88 -30.31 -1.84
N ALA A 56 -7.14 -29.38 -2.76
CA ALA A 56 -7.36 -29.68 -4.18
C ALA A 56 -6.14 -29.41 -5.08
N VAL A 57 -5.03 -28.87 -4.55
CA VAL A 57 -3.86 -28.48 -5.36
C VAL A 57 -2.59 -29.10 -4.83
N ILE A 58 -1.98 -29.93 -5.67
CA ILE A 58 -0.58 -30.32 -5.53
C ILE A 58 0.26 -29.17 -6.08
N ILE A 59 1.00 -28.48 -5.21
CA ILE A 59 1.96 -27.45 -5.61
C ILE A 59 3.28 -28.13 -5.96
N ASP A 60 3.78 -27.92 -7.18
CA ASP A 60 5.13 -28.34 -7.55
C ASP A 60 6.17 -27.51 -6.78
N HIS A 61 6.85 -28.16 -5.84
CA HIS A 61 7.87 -27.54 -5.01
C HIS A 61 9.10 -27.06 -5.80
N LYS A 62 9.44 -27.71 -6.93
CA LYS A 62 10.56 -27.27 -7.77
C LYS A 62 10.24 -25.95 -8.45
N GLU A 63 9.06 -25.85 -9.06
CA GLU A 63 8.64 -24.61 -9.71
C GLU A 63 8.38 -23.49 -8.70
N LEU A 64 7.83 -23.80 -7.52
CA LEU A 64 7.73 -22.85 -6.40
C LEU A 64 9.10 -22.27 -6.02
N LYS A 65 10.12 -23.12 -5.85
CA LYS A 65 11.48 -22.69 -5.51
C LYS A 65 12.06 -21.76 -6.59
N LYS A 66 11.93 -22.15 -7.86
CA LYS A 66 12.40 -21.34 -9.00
C LYS A 66 11.75 -19.97 -9.07
N LEU A 67 10.43 -19.88 -8.86
CA LEU A 67 9.71 -18.60 -8.85
C LEU A 67 10.12 -17.73 -7.65
N PHE A 68 10.35 -18.35 -6.49
CA PHE A 68 10.83 -17.64 -5.31
C PHE A 68 12.26 -17.10 -5.51
N GLU A 69 13.16 -17.88 -6.10
CA GLU A 69 14.54 -17.47 -6.41
C GLU A 69 14.60 -16.35 -7.46
N LYS A 70 13.62 -16.31 -8.37
CA LYS A 70 13.41 -15.16 -9.29
C LYS A 70 12.94 -13.89 -8.57
N GLY A 71 12.70 -13.94 -7.26
CA GLY A 71 12.35 -12.78 -6.43
C GLY A 71 10.86 -12.48 -6.35
N LEU A 72 9.98 -13.29 -6.97
CA LEU A 72 8.54 -13.06 -6.92
C LEU A 72 8.02 -13.08 -5.48
N ASN A 73 6.97 -12.29 -5.22
CA ASN A 73 6.28 -12.30 -3.93
C ASN A 73 5.23 -13.41 -3.86
N ASP A 74 4.84 -13.79 -2.64
CA ASP A 74 3.91 -14.90 -2.40
C ASP A 74 2.54 -14.69 -3.08
N LYS A 75 2.15 -13.42 -3.34
CA LYS A 75 0.93 -13.06 -4.08
C LYS A 75 1.05 -13.30 -5.58
N GLU A 76 2.18 -12.99 -6.18
CA GLU A 76 2.48 -13.28 -7.59
C GLU A 76 2.56 -14.79 -7.82
N ILE A 77 3.29 -15.49 -6.95
CA ILE A 77 3.39 -16.96 -6.99
C ILE A 77 2.00 -17.59 -6.78
N GLY A 78 1.20 -17.06 -5.85
CA GLY A 78 -0.16 -17.54 -5.61
C GLY A 78 -1.06 -17.37 -6.84
N LYS A 79 -0.93 -16.25 -7.57
CA LYS A 79 -1.62 -16.06 -8.86
C LYS A 79 -1.17 -17.09 -9.90
N PHE A 80 0.12 -17.37 -10.00
CA PHE A 80 0.67 -18.36 -10.93
C PHE A 80 0.08 -19.76 -10.69
N PHE A 81 -0.01 -20.20 -9.43
CA PHE A 81 -0.58 -21.50 -9.07
C PHE A 81 -2.12 -21.49 -8.91
N GLY A 82 -2.78 -20.34 -9.01
CA GLY A 82 -4.22 -20.22 -8.76
C GLY A 82 -4.63 -20.47 -7.30
N VAL A 83 -3.75 -20.18 -6.33
CA VAL A 83 -3.95 -20.41 -4.90
C VAL A 83 -3.78 -19.13 -4.08
N SER A 84 -4.02 -19.20 -2.76
CA SER A 84 -3.77 -18.08 -1.86
C SER A 84 -2.28 -17.88 -1.60
N ASP A 85 -1.90 -16.62 -1.42
CA ASP A 85 -0.59 -16.20 -0.96
C ASP A 85 -0.21 -16.84 0.39
N ASN A 86 -1.19 -17.05 1.27
CA ASN A 86 -0.98 -17.77 2.53
C ASN A 86 -0.62 -19.26 2.32
N LEU A 87 -1.21 -19.93 1.32
CA LEU A 87 -0.84 -21.31 1.01
C LEU A 87 0.58 -21.41 0.46
N ILE A 88 0.97 -20.47 -0.40
CA ILE A 88 2.35 -20.34 -0.88
C ILE A 88 3.30 -20.11 0.29
N PHE A 89 2.97 -19.18 1.19
CA PHE A 89 3.77 -18.92 2.39
C PHE A 89 4.01 -20.19 3.21
N LYS A 90 2.97 -20.99 3.47
CA LYS A 90 3.09 -22.25 4.22
C LYS A 90 3.98 -23.28 3.52
N ASN A 91 3.78 -23.48 2.21
CA ASN A 91 4.62 -24.41 1.43
C ASN A 91 6.07 -23.93 1.36
N ARG A 92 6.27 -22.63 1.21
CA ARG A 92 7.59 -22.02 1.21
C ARG A 92 8.29 -22.22 2.57
N GLN A 93 7.56 -22.06 3.66
CA GLN A 93 8.07 -22.27 5.02
C GLN A 93 8.44 -23.74 5.27
N SER A 94 7.62 -24.71 4.83
CA SER A 94 7.94 -26.13 4.97
C SER A 94 9.18 -26.55 4.16
N LEU A 95 9.48 -25.83 3.08
CA LEU A 95 10.69 -26.02 2.27
C LEU A 95 11.90 -25.22 2.77
N GLY A 96 11.77 -24.48 3.88
CA GLY A 96 12.86 -23.65 4.43
C GLY A 96 13.22 -22.42 3.59
N LEU A 97 12.40 -22.06 2.61
CA LEU A 97 12.64 -20.95 1.68
C LEU A 97 12.29 -19.60 2.34
N LEU A 98 13.04 -19.20 3.36
CA LEU A 98 12.77 -17.96 4.09
C LEU A 98 13.29 -16.73 3.33
N ARG A 99 12.45 -15.70 3.21
CA ARG A 99 12.85 -14.40 2.62
C ARG A 99 13.75 -13.60 3.57
N TRP A 100 13.54 -13.77 4.87
CA TRP A 100 14.23 -13.05 5.92
C TRP A 100 14.77 -14.06 6.92
N LYS A 101 15.97 -13.80 7.43
CA LYS A 101 16.55 -14.59 8.51
C LYS A 101 15.72 -14.41 9.79
N LYS A 102 15.67 -15.45 10.60
CA LYS A 102 15.12 -15.33 11.95
C LYS A 102 16.07 -14.46 12.78
N TRP A 103 15.52 -13.53 13.54
CA TRP A 103 16.32 -12.72 14.46
C TRP A 103 16.76 -13.56 15.65
N GLU A 104 18.05 -13.49 15.95
CA GLU A 104 18.66 -14.09 17.14
C GLU A 104 19.15 -12.96 18.05
N LYS A 105 18.67 -12.95 19.28
CA LYS A 105 18.97 -11.91 20.26
C LYS A 105 20.31 -12.18 20.95
N THR A 106 21.40 -12.15 20.17
CA THR A 106 22.77 -12.21 20.66
C THR A 106 23.30 -10.81 20.99
N VAL A 107 24.36 -10.73 21.80
CA VAL A 107 25.02 -9.46 22.15
C VAL A 107 25.50 -8.75 20.89
N ASP A 108 26.22 -9.45 20.01
CA ASP A 108 26.76 -8.92 18.75
C ASP A 108 25.67 -8.35 17.83
N ASN A 109 24.54 -9.07 17.69
CA ASN A 109 23.44 -8.61 16.85
C ASN A 109 22.78 -7.34 17.43
N ILE A 110 22.62 -7.26 18.75
CA ILE A 110 22.09 -6.06 19.42
C ILE A 110 23.05 -4.89 19.21
N GLU A 111 24.34 -5.09 19.38
CA GLU A 111 25.35 -4.05 19.20
C GLU A 111 25.37 -3.54 17.76
N LYS A 112 25.35 -4.46 16.78
CA LYS A 112 25.24 -4.11 15.37
C LYS A 112 23.96 -3.35 15.05
N PHE A 113 22.82 -3.72 15.66
CA PHE A 113 21.57 -2.98 15.53
C PHE A 113 21.71 -1.55 16.06
N LYS A 114 22.27 -1.39 17.27
CA LYS A 114 22.49 -0.06 17.87
C LYS A 114 23.43 0.79 17.04
N GLN A 115 24.49 0.22 16.48
CA GLN A 115 25.41 0.90 15.58
C GLN A 115 24.67 1.45 14.36
N LEU A 116 23.97 0.60 13.60
CA LEU A 116 23.21 1.02 12.42
C LEU A 116 22.13 2.06 12.76
N TYR A 117 21.50 1.93 13.93
CA TYR A 117 20.55 2.93 14.42
C TYR A 117 21.24 4.27 14.72
N SER A 118 22.41 4.27 15.34
CA SER A 118 23.18 5.48 15.67
C SER A 118 23.68 6.23 14.43
N GLU A 119 23.92 5.50 13.33
CA GLU A 119 24.21 6.04 12.00
C GLU A 119 22.98 6.70 11.33
N GLY A 120 21.82 6.72 12.00
CA GLY A 120 20.60 7.37 11.52
C GLY A 120 19.79 6.54 10.52
N LEU A 121 20.05 5.24 10.40
CA LEU A 121 19.28 4.39 9.50
C LEU A 121 17.87 4.15 10.03
N SER A 122 16.90 4.15 9.12
CA SER A 122 15.52 3.77 9.45
C SER A 122 15.37 2.27 9.64
N ASP A 123 14.33 1.83 10.36
CA ASP A 123 14.01 0.41 10.60
C ASP A 123 14.02 -0.43 9.30
N ARG A 124 13.60 0.16 8.17
CA ARG A 124 13.65 -0.50 6.85
C ARG A 124 15.09 -0.76 6.39
N LYS A 125 15.96 0.24 6.50
CA LYS A 125 17.37 0.14 6.10
C LYS A 125 18.10 -0.84 7.01
N ILE A 126 17.86 -0.76 8.32
CA ILE A 126 18.42 -1.68 9.32
C ILE A 126 17.97 -3.12 9.02
N GLY A 127 16.66 -3.34 8.79
CA GLY A 127 16.12 -4.65 8.45
C GLY A 127 16.79 -5.26 7.22
N ASN A 128 16.93 -4.49 6.14
CA ASN A 128 17.63 -4.93 4.94
C ASN A 128 19.10 -5.27 5.21
N ALA A 129 19.82 -4.43 5.97
CA ALA A 129 21.23 -4.64 6.29
C ALA A 129 21.46 -5.90 7.14
N LEU A 130 20.52 -6.21 8.03
CA LEU A 130 20.58 -7.39 8.91
C LEU A 130 19.88 -8.62 8.29
N GLY A 131 19.26 -8.49 7.12
CA GLY A 131 18.50 -9.56 6.47
C GLY A 131 17.24 -9.98 7.24
N ILE A 132 16.66 -9.09 8.05
CA ILE A 132 15.44 -9.33 8.83
C ILE A 132 14.29 -8.48 8.32
N CYS A 133 13.05 -8.88 8.59
CA CYS A 133 11.90 -8.07 8.17
C CYS A 133 11.83 -6.74 8.95
N ILE A 134 11.23 -5.73 8.32
CA ILE A 134 11.07 -4.39 8.91
C ILE A 134 10.32 -4.42 10.24
N ASP A 135 9.30 -5.27 10.38
CA ASP A 135 8.53 -5.35 11.62
C ASP A 135 9.35 -5.98 12.76
N THR A 136 10.24 -6.92 12.43
CA THR A 136 11.22 -7.45 13.40
C THR A 136 12.19 -6.35 13.82
N ALA A 137 12.75 -5.57 12.88
CA ALA A 137 13.61 -4.44 13.20
C ALA A 137 12.89 -3.39 14.09
N ARG A 138 11.63 -3.07 13.77
CA ARG A 138 10.80 -2.15 14.54
C ARG A 138 10.57 -2.68 15.96
N LYS A 139 10.28 -3.97 16.11
CA LYS A 139 10.13 -4.62 17.42
C LYS A 139 11.42 -4.56 18.24
N ILE A 140 12.56 -4.89 17.64
CA ILE A 140 13.87 -4.80 18.31
C ILE A 140 14.12 -3.37 18.80
N ARG A 141 13.87 -2.37 17.96
CA ARG A 141 13.99 -0.96 18.35
C ARG A 141 13.14 -0.62 19.57
N HIS A 142 11.88 -1.06 19.58
CA HIS A 142 10.98 -0.89 20.73
C HIS A 142 11.46 -1.61 21.98
N ASP A 143 11.90 -2.86 21.87
CA ASP A 143 12.44 -3.66 22.99
C ASP A 143 13.72 -3.03 23.58
N LEU A 144 14.47 -2.29 22.76
CA LEU A 144 15.66 -1.53 23.18
C LEU A 144 15.33 -0.13 23.71
N GLY A 145 14.05 0.28 23.73
CA GLY A 145 13.62 1.60 24.20
C GLY A 145 14.04 2.75 23.28
N LEU A 146 14.41 2.47 22.03
CA LEU A 146 14.90 3.48 21.10
C LEU A 146 13.72 4.18 20.39
N PRO A 147 13.68 5.52 20.32
CA PRO A 147 12.63 6.23 19.60
C PRO A 147 12.72 5.91 18.09
N PRO A 148 11.63 6.04 17.32
CA PRO A 148 11.74 5.96 15.87
C PRO A 148 12.65 7.07 15.37
N GLN A 149 13.55 6.74 14.43
CA GLN A 149 14.30 7.78 13.72
C GLN A 149 13.29 8.75 13.06
N PRO A 150 13.53 10.08 13.13
CA PRO A 150 12.64 11.03 12.51
C PRO A 150 12.50 10.66 11.04
N LEU A 151 11.26 10.41 10.62
CA LEU A 151 10.99 10.30 9.19
C LEU A 151 11.54 11.57 8.58
N SER A 152 12.42 11.46 7.56
CA SER A 152 12.79 12.62 6.76
C SER A 152 11.54 13.03 5.99
N ARG A 153 10.58 13.66 6.66
CA ARG A 153 9.66 14.58 6.03
C ARG A 153 10.60 15.55 5.34
N LYS A 154 10.66 15.48 4.01
CA LYS A 154 11.41 16.43 3.20
C LYS A 154 11.10 17.81 3.77
N HIS A 155 12.14 18.46 4.30
CA HIS A 155 11.98 19.73 4.96
C HIS A 155 11.59 20.75 3.88
N VAL A 156 10.36 21.23 3.94
CA VAL A 156 9.92 22.32 3.08
C VAL A 156 10.39 23.60 3.77
N ASN A 157 11.40 24.22 3.18
CA ASN A 157 11.95 25.48 3.69
C ASN A 157 10.84 26.53 3.74
N THR A 158 10.65 27.14 4.90
CA THR A 158 9.59 28.12 5.15
C THR A 158 9.72 29.36 4.25
N GLU A 159 10.95 29.83 4.00
CA GLU A 159 11.18 31.04 3.20
C GLU A 159 10.98 30.78 1.71
N GLU A 160 11.39 29.62 1.21
CA GLU A 160 11.09 29.22 -0.17
C GLU A 160 9.58 29.04 -0.38
N LEU A 161 8.90 28.41 0.59
CA LEU A 161 7.45 28.25 0.55
C LEU A 161 6.72 29.60 0.49
N LYS A 162 7.13 30.58 1.30
CA LYS A 162 6.61 31.95 1.23
C LYS A 162 6.83 32.56 -0.15
N ARG A 163 8.07 32.49 -0.67
CA ARG A 163 8.41 33.03 -2.00
C ARG A 163 7.56 32.42 -3.11
N TYR A 164 7.40 31.09 -3.13
CA TYR A 164 6.59 30.43 -4.15
C TYR A 164 5.11 30.80 -4.07
N LEU A 165 4.57 30.94 -2.86
CA LEU A 165 3.20 31.42 -2.65
C LEU A 165 3.04 32.88 -3.09
N THR A 166 4.03 33.75 -2.84
CA THR A 166 4.04 35.15 -3.33
C THR A 166 4.02 35.23 -4.85
N ILE A 167 4.71 34.31 -5.54
CA ILE A 167 4.72 34.22 -7.01
C ILE A 167 3.42 33.58 -7.54
N GLY A 168 2.53 33.10 -6.67
CA GLY A 168 1.21 32.58 -7.01
C GLY A 168 1.16 31.07 -7.31
N LEU A 169 2.26 30.34 -7.09
CA LEU A 169 2.31 28.90 -7.33
C LEU A 169 1.32 28.14 -6.42
N THR A 170 0.75 27.07 -6.95
CA THR A 170 -0.15 26.17 -6.23
C THR A 170 0.60 25.17 -5.36
N ASP A 171 -0.04 24.66 -4.30
CA ASP A 171 0.52 23.61 -3.45
C ASP A 171 1.01 22.38 -4.26
N LYS A 172 0.41 22.12 -5.44
CA LYS A 172 0.81 21.06 -6.37
C LYS A 172 2.11 21.38 -7.11
N GLU A 173 2.23 22.59 -7.65
CA GLU A 173 3.45 23.04 -8.35
C GLU A 173 4.62 23.17 -7.38
N ILE A 174 4.38 23.72 -6.19
CA ILE A 174 5.38 23.80 -5.11
C ILE A 174 5.81 22.39 -4.70
N GLY A 175 4.86 21.46 -4.55
CA GLY A 175 5.17 20.07 -4.25
C GLY A 175 6.07 19.43 -5.32
N ALA A 176 5.80 19.68 -6.60
CA ALA A 176 6.64 19.20 -7.69
C ALA A 176 8.06 19.77 -7.63
N ILE A 177 8.22 21.07 -7.37
CA ILE A 177 9.52 21.76 -7.28
C ILE A 177 10.31 21.27 -6.06
N SER A 178 9.67 21.19 -4.89
CA SER A 178 10.30 20.73 -3.63
C SER A 178 10.40 19.20 -3.53
N GLY A 179 9.90 18.47 -4.52
CA GLY A 179 9.86 17.01 -4.56
C GLY A 179 9.01 16.36 -3.46
N VAL A 180 8.01 17.05 -2.94
CA VAL A 180 7.08 16.56 -1.90
C VAL A 180 5.65 16.45 -2.44
N SER A 181 4.78 15.78 -1.69
CA SER A 181 3.37 15.78 -2.04
C SER A 181 2.75 17.16 -1.85
N ALA A 182 1.75 17.51 -2.66
CA ALA A 182 0.96 18.73 -2.46
C ALA A 182 0.33 18.81 -1.06
N HIS A 183 0.01 17.65 -0.47
CA HIS A 183 -0.50 17.55 0.90
C HIS A 183 0.53 17.98 1.94
N THR A 184 1.80 17.62 1.75
CA THR A 184 2.92 18.05 2.61
C THR A 184 3.08 19.59 2.58
N ILE A 185 2.90 20.22 1.42
CA ILE A 185 2.89 21.68 1.30
C ILE A 185 1.70 22.29 2.02
N TYR A 186 0.50 21.73 1.83
CA TYR A 186 -0.72 22.16 2.51
C TYR A 186 -0.59 22.11 4.04
N GLU A 187 -0.10 20.99 4.60
CA GLU A 187 0.12 20.84 6.03
C GLU A 187 1.12 21.88 6.54
N ARG A 188 2.27 21.99 5.87
CA ARG A 188 3.30 22.95 6.26
C ARG A 188 2.78 24.38 6.23
N ARG A 189 2.01 24.73 5.19
CA ARG A 189 1.37 26.04 5.02
C ARG A 189 0.38 26.34 6.15
N ARG A 190 -0.36 25.34 6.64
CA ARG A 190 -1.26 25.47 7.79
C ARG A 190 -0.51 25.62 9.11
N ASP A 191 0.58 24.87 9.31
CA ASP A 191 1.40 24.94 10.52
C ASP A 191 1.98 26.33 10.74
N ILE A 192 2.31 27.03 9.65
CA ILE A 192 2.83 28.40 9.67
C ILE A 192 1.76 29.48 9.47
N GLY A 193 0.47 29.11 9.50
CA GLY A 193 -0.65 30.05 9.47
C GLY A 193 -0.94 30.72 8.12
N LEU A 194 -0.39 30.23 7.00
CA LEU A 194 -0.60 30.79 5.67
C LEU A 194 -1.90 30.26 5.04
N PHE A 195 -3.06 30.72 5.49
CA PHE A 195 -4.34 30.28 4.93
C PHE A 195 -4.62 30.90 3.57
N ARG A 196 -4.84 30.06 2.55
CA ARG A 196 -5.30 30.48 1.22
C ARG A 196 -6.80 30.79 1.30
N ARG A 197 -7.20 31.97 1.81
CA ARG A 197 -8.60 32.42 1.73
C ARG A 197 -8.73 33.80 1.09
N GLN A 198 -9.40 33.73 -0.07
CA GLN A 198 -9.90 34.76 -0.99
C GLN A 198 -8.81 35.50 -1.77
N LYS A 199 -9.09 35.76 -3.07
CA LYS A 199 -8.26 36.60 -3.95
C LYS A 199 -7.70 37.74 -3.10
N GLN A 200 -6.38 37.82 -2.95
CA GLN A 200 -5.75 38.96 -2.29
C GLN A 200 -5.96 40.17 -3.19
N THR A 201 -7.09 40.85 -3.03
CA THR A 201 -7.38 42.17 -3.60
C THR A 201 -6.46 43.25 -3.01
N TRP A 202 -5.60 42.90 -2.05
CA TRP A 202 -4.56 43.76 -1.47
C TRP A 202 -3.41 44.09 -2.42
N PHE A 203 -3.28 43.41 -3.57
CA PHE A 203 -2.29 43.73 -4.60
C PHE A 203 -2.85 44.45 -5.82
N GLU A 204 -4.17 44.63 -5.95
CA GLU A 204 -4.74 45.31 -7.12
C GLU A 204 -4.47 46.82 -7.14
N ASN A 205 -4.02 47.41 -6.02
CA ASN A 205 -3.82 48.86 -5.87
C ASN A 205 -2.42 49.28 -5.37
N MET A 206 -1.43 48.38 -5.27
CA MET A 206 -0.07 48.77 -4.85
C MET A 206 0.88 48.79 -6.05
N ASN A 207 1.43 49.98 -6.34
CA ASN A 207 2.41 50.15 -7.41
C ASN A 207 3.70 49.36 -7.08
N ILE A 208 4.29 48.74 -8.09
CA ILE A 208 5.55 47.97 -8.03
C ILE A 208 6.68 48.74 -7.34
N ASP A 209 6.71 50.08 -7.48
CA ASP A 209 7.74 50.90 -6.84
C ASP A 209 7.55 51.06 -5.32
N ASP A 210 6.33 50.96 -4.80
CA ASP A 210 6.08 50.96 -3.35
C ASP A 210 6.40 49.60 -2.72
N PHE A 211 6.26 48.51 -3.49
CA PHE A 211 6.68 47.19 -3.05
C PHE A 211 8.21 47.08 -2.93
N LYS A 212 8.97 47.69 -3.84
CA LYS A 212 10.45 47.71 -3.78
C LYS A 212 11.00 48.45 -2.56
N LYS A 213 10.27 49.42 -2.00
CA LYS A 213 10.67 50.15 -0.78
C LYS A 213 10.52 49.35 0.52
N LEU A 214 9.76 48.26 0.51
CA LEU A 214 9.50 47.43 1.70
C LEU A 214 10.53 46.32 1.90
N ILE A 215 11.44 46.13 0.94
CA ILE A 215 12.43 45.04 0.91
C ILE A 215 13.88 45.55 0.85
N CYS A 216 14.08 46.86 1.04
CA CYS A 216 15.37 47.51 1.33
C CYS A 216 15.30 48.07 2.76
#